data_AF-A0A9E0M4Q3-F1
#
_entry.id   AF-A0A9E0M4Q3-F1
#
_cell.length_a   1.000
_cell.length_b   1.000
_cell.length_c   1.000
_cell.angle_alpha   90.00
_cell.angle_beta   90.00
_cell.angle_gamma   90.00
#
_symmetry.space_group_name_H-M   'P 1'
#
loop_
_entity.id
_entity.type
_entity.pdbx_description
1 polymer ?
#
loop_
_entity_poly.entity_id
_entity_poly.type
_entity_poly.pdbx_seq_one_letter_code
_entity_poly.pdbx_strand_id
1 'polypeptide(L)' 'MNADRRPFQHYAARHFHWQCSDDGRVATITLNRPEKKNPLTFDSYAELRDLFLGLQHASDVRVVVLT' A
#
# COMPACT_ATOMS: atom_id res chain seq x y z
N MET A 1 -18.52 -16.60 -6.55
CA MET A 1 -17.29 -16.56 -7.39
C MET A 1 -16.54 -15.27 -7.05
N ASN A 2 -15.42 -15.35 -6.32
CA ASN A 2 -14.61 -14.18 -5.96
C ASN A 2 -13.62 -13.87 -7.09
N ALA A 3 -14.12 -13.43 -8.24
CA ALA A 3 -13.31 -13.22 -9.44
C ALA A 3 -12.44 -11.94 -9.40
N ASP A 4 -12.70 -11.02 -8.47
CA ASP A 4 -12.04 -9.70 -8.44
C ASP A 4 -10.92 -9.56 -7.40
N ARG A 5 -10.48 -10.65 -6.77
CA ARG A 5 -9.42 -10.57 -5.75
C ARG A 5 -8.05 -10.62 -6.42
N ARG A 6 -7.35 -9.48 -6.42
CA ARG A 6 -5.99 -9.36 -6.97
C ARG A 6 -4.96 -9.43 -5.83
N PRO A 7 -3.78 -10.02 -6.06
CA PRO A 7 -2.68 -9.97 -5.12
C PRO A 7 -2.03 -8.59 -5.11
N PHE A 8 -1.63 -8.12 -3.94
CA PHE A 8 -0.93 -6.85 -3.72
C PHE A 8 0.51 -7.04 -3.23
N GLN A 9 1.00 -8.28 -3.06
CA GLN A 9 2.37 -8.57 -2.64
C GLN A 9 3.44 -7.80 -3.43
N HIS A 10 3.23 -7.66 -4.75
CA HIS A 10 4.14 -6.97 -5.66
C HIS A 10 3.65 -5.59 -6.10
N TYR A 11 2.84 -4.91 -5.30
CA TYR A 11 2.38 -3.56 -5.60
C TYR A 11 3.57 -2.60 -5.72
N ALA A 12 3.67 -1.94 -6.88
CA ALA A 12 4.75 -1.00 -7.18
C ALA A 12 4.32 0.43 -6.81
N ALA A 13 4.50 0.78 -5.54
CA ALA A 13 4.24 2.12 -5.03
C ALA A 13 5.23 3.14 -5.61
N ARG A 14 4.74 4.34 -5.95
CA ARG A 14 5.54 5.43 -6.53
C ARG A 14 5.95 6.47 -5.50
N HIS A 15 5.09 6.74 -4.51
CA HIS A 15 5.33 7.82 -3.55
C HIS A 15 5.73 7.37 -2.15
N PHE A 16 5.66 6.07 -1.86
CA PHE A 16 6.03 5.48 -0.57
C PHE A 16 6.70 4.13 -0.81
N HIS A 17 7.39 3.62 0.21
CA HIS A 17 7.92 2.27 0.15
C HIS A 17 6.82 1.27 0.50
N TRP A 18 6.66 0.28 -0.36
CA TRP A 18 5.78 -0.86 -0.15
C TRP A 18 6.62 -2.11 -0.01
N GLN A 19 6.42 -2.85 1.07
CA GLN A 19 7.04 -4.15 1.31
C GLN A 19 6.00 -5.11 1.82
N CYS A 20 6.06 -6.36 1.37
CA CYS A 20 5.23 -7.44 1.92
C CYS A 20 6.12 -8.51 2.53
N SER A 21 5.59 -9.20 3.55
CA SER A 21 6.17 -10.44 4.06
C SER A 21 6.26 -11.50 2.96
N ASP A 22 7.12 -12.50 3.15
CA ASP A 22 7.32 -13.59 2.18
C ASP A 22 6.02 -14.35 1.87
N ASP A 23 5.12 -14.45 2.86
CA ASP A 23 3.79 -15.07 2.72
C ASP A 23 2.72 -14.11 2.16
N GLY A 24 3.07 -12.86 1.87
CA GLY A 24 2.20 -11.82 1.30
C GLY A 24 1.10 -11.31 2.23
N ARG A 25 1.03 -11.77 3.49
CA ARG A 25 -0.09 -11.46 4.41
C ARG A 25 0.05 -10.13 5.13
N VAL A 26 1.27 -9.69 5.38
CA VAL A 26 1.56 -8.42 6.06
C VAL A 26 2.21 -7.48 5.07
N ALA A 27 1.60 -6.32 4.86
CA ALA A 27 2.18 -5.24 4.09
C ALA A 27 2.66 -4.11 5.01
N THR A 28 3.84 -3.57 4.72
CA THR A 28 4.42 -2.42 5.41
C THR A 28 4.54 -1.27 4.43
N ILE A 29 3.96 -0.14 4.80
CA ILE A 29 4.07 1.14 4.11
C ILE A 29 5.01 2.03 4.92
N THR A 30 6.10 2.48 4.32
CA THR A 30 7.02 3.43 4.96
C THR A 30 6.98 4.77 4.25
N LEU A 31 6.62 5.81 5.00
CA LEU A 31 6.54 7.19 4.52
C LEU A 31 7.88 7.92 4.73
N ASN A 32 8.89 7.61 3.91
CA ASN A 32 10.18 8.32 3.96
C ASN A 32 10.09 9.71 3.33
N ARG A 33 9.66 10.73 4.10
CA ARG A 33 9.84 12.16 3.75
C ARG A 33 10.25 13.03 4.95
N PRO A 34 11.47 12.85 5.48
CA PRO A 34 11.92 13.57 6.68
C PRO A 34 12.26 15.06 6.43
N GLU A 35 12.67 15.46 5.22
CA GLU A 35 13.18 16.83 4.97
C GLU A 35 12.14 17.93 4.66
N LYS A 36 10.88 17.63 4.36
CA LYS A 36 9.89 18.65 3.93
C LYS A 36 8.54 18.47 4.59
N LYS A 37 8.40 18.84 5.87
CA LYS A 37 7.13 19.11 6.61
C LYS A 37 5.83 18.73 5.85
N ASN A 38 5.61 17.44 5.59
CA ASN A 38 4.49 16.88 4.81
C ASN A 38 3.72 17.86 3.90
N PRO A 39 4.01 17.91 2.61
CA PRO A 39 2.95 17.70 1.66
C PRO A 39 3.02 16.21 1.35
N LEU A 40 2.11 15.45 1.97
CA LEU A 40 1.40 14.47 1.17
C LEU A 40 0.95 15.24 -0.06
N THR A 41 1.72 15.18 -1.14
CA THR A 41 1.28 15.79 -2.40
C THR A 41 -0.06 15.13 -2.70
N PHE A 42 -0.99 15.87 -3.32
CA PHE A 42 -2.31 15.31 -3.60
C PHE A 42 -2.21 13.96 -4.30
N ASP A 43 -1.18 13.76 -5.11
CA ASP A 43 -0.85 12.49 -5.77
C ASP A 43 -0.47 11.36 -4.80
N SER A 44 0.31 11.63 -3.76
CA SER A 44 0.66 10.62 -2.75
C SER A 44 -0.55 10.22 -1.91
N TYR A 45 -1.43 11.17 -1.61
CA TYR A 45 -2.69 10.88 -0.92
C TYR A 45 -3.67 10.13 -1.81
N ALA A 46 -3.75 10.49 -3.09
CA ALA A 46 -4.56 9.80 -4.09
C ALA A 46 -4.07 8.35 -4.26
N GLU A 47 -2.77 8.12 -4.41
CA GLU A 47 -2.20 6.78 -4.48
C GLU A 47 -2.51 5.96 -3.22
N LEU A 48 -2.34 6.55 -2.03
CA LEU A 48 -2.63 5.86 -0.77
C LEU A 48 -4.12 5.50 -0.65
N ARG A 49 -5.02 6.42 -1.01
CA ARG A 49 -6.47 6.17 -1.04
C ARG A 49 -6.80 5.03 -2.00
N ASP A 50 -6.29 5.10 -3.23
CA ASP A 50 -6.59 4.14 -4.28
C ASP A 50 -6.01 2.76 -3.92
N LEU A 51 -4.85 2.71 -3.27
CA LEU A 51 -4.27 1.48 -2.70
C LEU A 51 -5.20 0.88 -1.63
N PHE A 52 -5.64 1.66 -0.63
CA PHE A 52 -6.52 1.14 0.43
C PHE A 52 -7.88 0.67 -0.11
N LEU A 53 -8.43 1.35 -1.11
CA LEU A 53 -9.63 0.90 -1.81
C LEU A 53 -9.40 -0.45 -2.50
N GLY A 54 -8.26 -0.62 -3.18
CA GLY A 54 -7.87 -1.89 -3.79
C GLY A 54 -7.68 -3.03 -2.79
N LEU A 55 -7.08 -2.72 -1.63
CA LEU A 55 -6.79 -3.71 -0.58
C LEU A 55 -8.06 -4.33 0.04
N GLN A 56 -9.22 -3.68 -0.04
CA GLN A 56 -10.50 -4.26 0.39
C GLN A 56 -10.81 -5.58 -0.34
N HIS A 57 -10.32 -5.71 -1.57
CA HIS A 57 -10.50 -6.89 -2.40
C HIS A 57 -9.23 -7.74 -2.50
N ALA A 58 -8.17 -7.45 -1.74
CA ALA A 58 -6.92 -8.19 -1.82
C ALA A 58 -7.11 -9.69 -1.53
N SER A 59 -6.46 -10.55 -2.31
CA SER A 59 -6.44 -12.00 -2.08
C SER A 59 -5.47 -12.40 -0.97
N ASP A 60 -4.37 -11.69 -0.83
CA ASP A 60 -3.15 -12.03 -0.06
C ASP A 60 -2.99 -11.18 1.21
N VAL A 61 -3.03 -9.86 1.10
CA VAL A 61 -2.80 -8.95 2.23
C VAL A 61 -3.94 -9.06 3.25
N ARG A 62 -3.56 -9.11 4.53
CA ARG A 62 -4.47 -9.19 5.68
C ARG A 62 -4.23 -8.09 6.70
N VAL A 63 -2.99 -7.62 6.81
CA VAL A 63 -2.59 -6.56 7.74
C VAL A 63 -1.75 -5.54 6.99
N VAL A 64 -1.98 -4.25 7.29
CA VAL A 64 -1.15 -3.15 6.80
C VAL A 64 -0.55 -2.43 8.00
N VAL A 65 0.77 -2.28 8.00
CA VAL A 65 1.54 -1.51 8.98
C VAL A 65 1.99 -0.22 8.30
N LEU A 66 1.75 0.93 8.94
CA LEU A 66 2.18 2.23 8.45
C LEU A 66 3.27 2.77 9.39
N THR A 67 4.43 3.14 8.84
CA THR A 67 5.61 3.59 9.58
C THR A 67 6.11 4.94 9.09
#